data_AF-A0A4P9Y534-F1
#
_entry.id   AF-A0A4P9Y534-F1
#
_cell.length_a   1.000
_cell.length_b   1.000
_cell.length_c   1.000
_cell.angle_alpha   90.00
_cell.angle_beta   90.00
_cell.angle_gamma   90.00
#
_symmetry.space_group_name_H-M   'P 1'
#
loop_
_entity.id
_entity.type
_entity.pdbx_description
1 polymer ?
#
loop_
_entity_poly.entity_id
_entity_poly.type
_entity_poly.pdbx_seq_one_letter_code
_entity_poly.pdbx_strand_id
1 'polypeptide(L)'
;MASLELFQYYFSVVVAQWSWILIDSVVTVGLSWALTMAQPAKTLAPSRPTARLLGPETLWSAGGQIALNFAFLSGGFGILYRQSWFRCREFDASAVDTARWWLLGDSYEAEVIAIICLFQFINAAATFNFGHRYRRAWWRNWTLVLYWASLMTLVSWMCLADPNRVGCFFRLNCGTASVLTNELGYPQPNWSISSYNSPLGHNVMPTSFRWLLWAWCMLNAILAILWERMVIVGPVRQWIIRHKAKDEAEEEMVRLEGKEGKML
;
A
#
# COMPACT_ATOMS: atom_id res chain seq x y z
N MET A 1 -7.62 2.75 2.36
CA MET A 1 -8.67 2.43 3.35
C MET A 1 -9.95 1.96 2.67
N ALA A 2 -10.62 2.77 1.85
CA ALA A 2 -11.88 2.36 1.20
C ALA A 2 -11.79 1.05 0.38
N SER A 3 -10.68 0.83 -0.34
CA SER A 3 -10.42 -0.41 -1.09
C SER A 3 -10.28 -1.64 -0.19
N LEU A 4 -9.54 -1.52 0.91
CA LEU A 4 -9.33 -2.59 1.89
C LEU A 4 -10.65 -3.00 2.55
N GLU A 5 -11.43 -2.03 3.01
CA GLU A 5 -12.74 -2.25 3.63
C GLU A 5 -13.71 -2.97 2.69
N LEU A 6 -13.74 -2.58 1.40
CA LEU A 6 -14.60 -3.25 0.42
C LEU A 6 -14.30 -4.75 0.31
N PHE A 7 -13.02 -5.14 0.29
CA PHE A 7 -12.61 -6.54 0.22
C PHE A 7 -12.93 -7.29 1.52
N GLN A 8 -12.65 -6.66 2.67
CA GLN A 8 -12.99 -7.22 3.98
C GLN A 8 -14.50 -7.52 4.09
N TYR A 9 -15.37 -6.59 3.70
CA TYR A 9 -16.82 -6.81 3.72
C TYR A 9 -17.27 -7.86 2.70
N TYR A 10 -16.72 -7.84 1.49
CA TYR A 10 -17.11 -8.81 0.45
C TYR A 10 -16.81 -10.26 0.87
N PHE A 11 -15.64 -10.50 1.47
CA PHE A 11 -15.25 -11.83 1.94
C PHE A 11 -15.67 -12.10 3.39
N SER A 12 -16.30 -11.14 4.07
CA SER A 12 -16.62 -11.22 5.50
C SER A 12 -15.41 -11.59 6.37
N VAL A 13 -14.25 -11.01 6.05
CA VAL A 13 -12.99 -11.19 6.78
C VAL A 13 -12.51 -9.87 7.33
N VAL A 14 -11.69 -9.88 8.38
CA VAL A 14 -11.12 -8.66 8.96
C VAL A 14 -9.64 -8.83 9.20
N VAL A 15 -8.83 -7.84 8.83
CA VAL A 15 -7.39 -7.86 9.10
C VAL A 15 -7.12 -7.88 10.61
N ALA A 16 -6.15 -8.68 11.04
CA ALA A 16 -5.80 -8.82 12.45
C ALA A 16 -5.51 -7.46 13.14
N GLN A 17 -5.93 -7.33 14.41
CA GLN A 17 -5.83 -6.09 15.19
C GLN A 17 -4.41 -5.51 15.24
N TRP A 18 -3.39 -6.37 15.36
CA TRP A 18 -1.99 -5.92 15.41
C TRP A 18 -1.53 -5.28 14.10
N SER A 19 -2.05 -5.73 12.96
CA SER A 19 -1.77 -5.13 11.66
C SER A 19 -2.35 -3.71 11.57
N TRP A 20 -3.55 -3.49 12.12
CA TRP A 20 -4.14 -2.14 12.23
C TRP A 20 -3.31 -1.22 13.12
N ILE A 21 -2.90 -1.71 14.29
CA ILE A 21 -2.03 -0.94 15.21
C ILE A 21 -0.72 -0.57 14.52
N LEU A 22 -0.12 -1.51 13.77
CA LEU A 22 1.10 -1.24 13.00
C LEU A 22 0.86 -0.13 11.94
N ILE A 23 -0.23 -0.21 11.17
CA ILE A 23 -0.55 0.79 10.14
C ILE A 23 -0.76 2.18 10.75
N ASP A 24 -1.63 2.30 11.76
CA ASP A 24 -2.03 3.60 12.28
C ASP A 24 -0.96 4.19 13.20
N SER A 25 -0.42 3.39 14.11
CA SER A 25 0.47 3.89 15.17
C SER A 25 1.93 3.92 14.77
N VAL A 26 2.40 2.97 13.97
CA VAL A 26 3.84 2.86 13.64
C VAL A 26 4.12 3.44 12.26
N VAL A 27 3.35 3.03 11.25
CA VAL A 27 3.58 3.45 9.87
C VAL A 27 3.17 4.92 9.69
N THR A 28 1.90 5.25 9.97
CA THR A 28 1.36 6.59 9.70
C THR A 28 2.00 7.65 10.59
N VAL A 29 2.03 7.45 11.92
CA VAL A 29 2.68 8.41 12.83
C VAL A 29 4.18 8.46 12.62
N GLY A 30 4.87 7.32 12.51
CA GLY A 30 6.33 7.28 12.41
C GLY A 30 6.87 7.90 11.12
N LEU A 31 6.25 7.62 9.96
CA LEU A 31 6.65 8.24 8.70
C LEU A 31 6.28 9.72 8.63
N SER A 32 5.15 10.12 9.25
CA SER A 32 4.78 11.53 9.37
C SER A 32 5.77 12.30 10.26
N TRP A 33 6.21 11.71 11.37
CA TRP A 33 7.26 12.27 12.21
C TRP A 33 8.58 12.37 11.43
N ALA A 34 9.02 11.30 10.77
CA ALA A 34 10.26 11.30 9.99
C ALA A 34 10.25 12.36 8.87
N LEU A 35 9.08 12.67 8.31
CA LEU A 35 8.89 13.74 7.34
C LEU A 35 9.20 15.12 7.89
N THR A 36 8.82 15.42 9.14
CA THR A 36 9.04 16.74 9.75
C THR A 36 10.53 17.11 9.87
N MET A 37 11.41 16.11 9.81
CA MET A 37 12.86 16.26 9.83
C MET A 37 13.46 16.64 8.46
N ALA A 38 12.63 16.83 7.43
CA ALA A 38 13.09 17.18 6.09
C ALA A 38 13.64 18.62 6.04
N GLN A 39 14.87 18.75 5.54
CA GLN A 39 15.53 20.06 5.36
C GLN A 39 14.98 20.82 4.14
N PRO A 40 15.06 22.17 4.14
CA PRO A 40 14.65 22.99 3.00
C PRO A 40 15.54 22.74 1.76
N ALA A 41 15.02 23.09 0.58
CA ALA A 41 15.81 23.09 -0.64
C ALA A 41 16.93 24.15 -0.56
N LYS A 42 18.07 23.89 -1.22
CA LYS A 42 19.21 24.84 -1.26
C LYS A 42 18.92 26.10 -2.08
N THR A 43 17.91 26.02 -2.95
CA THR A 43 17.55 27.07 -3.91
C THR A 43 16.05 27.30 -3.84
N LEU A 44 15.64 28.55 -4.00
CA LEU A 44 14.22 28.93 -4.08
C LEU A 44 13.63 28.40 -5.40
N ALA A 45 12.45 27.79 -5.31
CA ALA A 45 11.72 27.35 -6.49
C ALA A 45 11.08 28.56 -7.20
N PRO A 46 10.99 28.54 -8.54
CA PRO A 46 10.38 29.63 -9.32
C PRO A 46 8.84 29.70 -9.18
N SER A 47 8.20 28.71 -8.55
CA SER A 47 6.76 28.65 -8.33
C SER A 47 6.45 28.65 -6.84
N ARG A 48 5.27 29.14 -6.45
CA ARG A 48 4.80 29.03 -5.06
C ARG A 48 4.16 27.66 -4.79
N PRO A 49 4.23 27.15 -3.54
CA PRO A 49 3.47 25.97 -3.14
C PRO A 49 1.96 26.17 -3.35
N THR A 50 1.24 25.07 -3.56
CA THR A 50 -0.21 25.08 -3.69
C THR A 50 -0.85 25.53 -2.36
N ALA A 51 -1.70 26.56 -2.41
CA ALA A 51 -2.42 27.05 -1.23
C ALA A 51 -3.67 26.21 -0.88
N ARG A 52 -4.08 25.31 -1.78
CA ARG A 52 -5.25 24.44 -1.63
C ARG A 52 -4.78 23.05 -1.23
N LEU A 53 -5.29 22.56 -0.09
CA LEU A 53 -4.98 21.20 0.40
C LEU A 53 -5.43 20.12 -0.60
N LEU A 54 -6.65 20.25 -1.12
CA LEU A 54 -7.22 19.39 -2.17
C LEU A 54 -7.11 20.07 -3.55
N GLY A 55 -5.88 20.35 -3.97
CA GLY A 55 -5.61 20.81 -5.33
C GLY A 55 -5.77 19.67 -6.35
N PRO A 56 -5.94 19.99 -7.65
CA PRO A 56 -6.00 18.99 -8.71
C PRO A 56 -4.78 18.06 -8.73
N GLU A 57 -3.59 18.60 -8.42
CA GLU A 57 -2.35 17.81 -8.31
C GLU A 57 -2.44 16.76 -7.20
N THR A 58 -2.88 17.16 -6.00
CA THR A 58 -3.07 16.26 -4.86
C THR A 58 -4.14 15.20 -5.15
N LEU A 59 -5.25 15.59 -5.79
CA LEU A 59 -6.33 14.67 -6.15
C LEU A 59 -5.89 13.64 -7.19
N TRP A 60 -5.12 14.04 -8.20
CA TRP A 60 -4.61 13.11 -9.22
C TRP A 60 -3.53 12.17 -8.67
N SER A 61 -2.66 12.69 -7.80
CA SER A 61 -1.67 11.90 -7.06
C SER A 61 -2.34 10.84 -6.19
N ALA A 62 -3.21 11.27 -5.27
CA ALA A 62 -3.92 10.36 -4.36
C ALA A 62 -4.84 9.41 -5.11
N GLY A 63 -5.61 9.90 -6.09
CA GLY A 63 -6.52 9.10 -6.90
C GLY A 63 -5.80 8.02 -7.70
N GLY A 64 -4.66 8.35 -8.32
CA GLY A 64 -3.84 7.40 -9.06
C GLY A 64 -3.22 6.32 -8.18
N GLN A 65 -2.70 6.70 -7.00
CA GLN A 65 -2.22 5.75 -5.99
C GLN A 65 -3.33 4.81 -5.52
N ILE A 66 -4.53 5.35 -5.23
CA ILE A 66 -5.69 4.55 -4.80
C ILE A 66 -6.09 3.57 -5.91
N ALA A 67 -6.21 4.02 -7.16
CA ALA A 67 -6.58 3.18 -8.28
C ALA A 67 -5.55 2.06 -8.52
N LEU A 68 -4.26 2.39 -8.47
CA LEU A 68 -3.18 1.41 -8.63
C LEU A 68 -3.20 0.37 -7.50
N ASN A 69 -3.32 0.81 -6.25
CA ASN A 69 -3.38 -0.09 -5.09
C ASN A 69 -4.63 -0.98 -5.12
N PHE A 70 -5.77 -0.44 -5.55
CA PHE A 70 -7.00 -1.20 -5.75
C PHE A 70 -6.86 -2.27 -6.85
N ALA A 71 -6.22 -1.93 -7.97
CA ALA A 71 -5.95 -2.88 -9.05
C ALA A 71 -5.04 -4.02 -8.59
N PHE A 72 -3.99 -3.72 -7.82
CA PHE A 72 -3.08 -4.73 -7.29
C PHE A 72 -3.71 -5.58 -6.19
N LEU A 73 -4.59 -5.02 -5.35
CA LEU A 73 -5.35 -5.78 -4.36
C LEU A 73 -6.30 -6.76 -5.07
N SER A 74 -7.08 -6.27 -6.04
CA SER A 74 -7.95 -7.09 -6.89
C SER A 74 -7.17 -8.19 -7.62
N GLY A 75 -6.01 -7.84 -8.20
CA GLY A 75 -5.13 -8.78 -8.87
C GLY A 75 -4.56 -9.85 -7.93
N GLY A 76 -4.17 -9.46 -6.71
CA GLY A 76 -3.68 -10.39 -5.68
C GLY A 76 -4.72 -11.45 -5.31
N PHE A 77 -5.98 -11.03 -5.14
CA PHE A 77 -7.10 -11.95 -4.96
C PHE A 77 -7.35 -12.83 -6.20
N GLY A 78 -7.28 -12.24 -7.40
CA GLY A 78 -7.35 -13.00 -8.64
C GLY A 78 -6.26 -14.09 -8.75
N ILE A 79 -5.06 -13.83 -8.22
CA ILE A 79 -3.96 -14.81 -8.18
C ILE A 79 -4.23 -15.87 -7.10
N LEU A 80 -4.70 -15.48 -5.91
CA LEU A 80 -5.06 -16.37 -4.80
C LEU A 80 -6.12 -17.40 -5.23
N TYR A 81 -7.23 -16.95 -5.81
CA TYR A 81 -8.33 -17.81 -6.26
C TYR A 81 -7.96 -18.73 -7.45
N ARG A 82 -6.80 -18.56 -8.06
CA ARG A 82 -6.27 -19.48 -9.08
C ARG A 82 -5.36 -20.56 -8.51
N GLN A 83 -5.03 -20.50 -7.22
CA GLN A 83 -4.13 -21.47 -6.59
C GLN A 83 -4.86 -22.76 -6.23
N SER A 84 -4.30 -23.90 -6.63
CA SER A 84 -4.86 -25.22 -6.32
C SER A 84 -4.85 -25.55 -4.82
N TRP A 85 -3.86 -25.05 -4.07
CA TRP A 85 -3.76 -25.29 -2.62
C TRP A 85 -4.78 -24.48 -1.81
N PHE A 86 -5.32 -23.39 -2.37
CA PHE A 86 -6.31 -22.52 -1.74
C PHE A 86 -7.74 -22.96 -2.09
N ARG A 87 -7.95 -23.54 -3.28
CA ARG A 87 -9.26 -24.11 -3.66
C ARG A 87 -9.72 -25.14 -2.64
N CYS A 88 -11.01 -25.07 -2.29
CA CYS A 88 -11.64 -25.85 -1.21
C CYS A 88 -11.14 -25.53 0.21
N ARG A 89 -10.36 -24.46 0.39
CA ARG A 89 -9.95 -23.89 1.68
C ARG A 89 -10.29 -22.40 1.77
N GLU A 90 -11.30 -22.01 0.98
CA GLU A 90 -11.86 -20.66 0.96
C GLU A 90 -12.57 -20.40 2.30
N PHE A 91 -12.50 -19.17 2.80
CA PHE A 91 -13.10 -18.80 4.06
C PHE A 91 -14.62 -18.86 3.97
N ASP A 92 -15.23 -19.67 4.84
CA ASP A 92 -16.67 -19.77 5.00
C ASP A 92 -17.12 -18.95 6.21
N ALA A 93 -17.77 -17.82 5.94
CA ALA A 93 -18.30 -16.94 6.96
C ALA A 93 -19.46 -17.56 7.78
N SER A 94 -20.11 -18.63 7.28
CA SER A 94 -21.16 -19.32 8.03
C SER A 94 -20.62 -20.19 9.16
N ALA A 95 -19.33 -20.57 9.10
CA ALA A 95 -18.69 -21.41 10.10
C ALA A 95 -18.20 -20.62 11.33
N VAL A 96 -18.22 -19.28 11.29
CA VAL A 96 -17.69 -18.41 12.33
C VAL A 96 -18.71 -17.33 12.73
N ASP A 97 -18.79 -17.01 14.01
CA ASP A 97 -19.65 -15.93 14.52
C ASP A 97 -19.13 -14.56 14.05
N THR A 98 -19.80 -13.98 13.05
CA THR A 98 -19.45 -12.68 12.46
C THR A 98 -19.60 -11.52 13.44
N ALA A 99 -20.39 -11.66 14.52
CA ALA A 99 -20.49 -10.64 15.57
C ALA A 99 -19.15 -10.47 16.33
N ARG A 100 -18.31 -11.51 16.33
CA ARG A 100 -16.96 -11.49 16.91
C ARG A 100 -15.93 -11.08 15.86
N TRP A 101 -16.12 -9.92 15.27
CA TRP A 101 -15.33 -9.40 14.14
C TRP A 101 -13.80 -9.49 14.33
N TRP A 102 -13.30 -9.37 15.56
CA TRP A 102 -11.86 -9.45 15.87
C TRP A 102 -11.25 -10.85 15.67
N LEU A 103 -12.09 -11.88 15.48
CA LEU A 103 -11.69 -13.26 15.22
C LEU A 103 -11.66 -13.61 13.72
N LEU A 104 -12.15 -12.72 12.85
CA LEU A 104 -12.26 -12.93 11.40
C LEU A 104 -10.92 -12.77 10.65
N GLY A 105 -9.81 -12.57 11.38
CA GLY A 105 -8.46 -12.47 10.82
C GLY A 105 -7.72 -13.78 10.63
N ASP A 106 -8.31 -14.89 11.05
CA ASP A 106 -7.69 -16.22 11.04
C ASP A 106 -7.90 -16.96 9.71
N SER A 107 -7.76 -16.28 8.57
CA SER A 107 -7.96 -16.84 7.22
C SER A 107 -6.86 -16.43 6.23
N TYR A 108 -6.79 -17.11 5.09
CA TYR A 108 -5.84 -16.76 4.01
C TYR A 108 -6.19 -15.43 3.36
N GLU A 109 -7.49 -15.16 3.19
CA GLU A 109 -8.00 -13.93 2.59
C GLU A 109 -7.65 -12.73 3.48
N ALA A 110 -7.86 -12.84 4.79
CA ALA A 110 -7.46 -11.81 5.75
C ALA A 110 -5.94 -11.57 5.71
N GLU A 111 -5.14 -12.64 5.67
CA GLU A 111 -3.69 -12.56 5.57
C GLU A 111 -3.22 -11.90 4.27
N VAL A 112 -3.77 -12.28 3.12
CA VAL A 112 -3.40 -11.71 1.81
C VAL A 112 -3.77 -10.22 1.75
N ILE A 113 -4.93 -9.83 2.28
CA ILE A 113 -5.31 -8.42 2.45
C ILE A 113 -4.27 -7.71 3.33
N ALA A 114 -3.96 -8.28 4.49
CA ALA A 114 -3.04 -7.68 5.46
C ALA A 114 -1.66 -7.46 4.84
N ILE A 115 -1.08 -8.46 4.18
CA ILE A 115 0.23 -8.36 3.54
C ILE A 115 0.23 -7.29 2.46
N ILE A 116 -0.68 -7.38 1.48
CA ILE A 116 -0.74 -6.42 0.36
C ILE A 116 -0.90 -5.00 0.91
N CYS A 117 -1.82 -4.80 1.85
CA CYS A 117 -2.09 -3.47 2.37
C CYS A 117 -0.97 -2.93 3.26
N LEU A 118 -0.28 -3.76 4.04
CA LEU A 118 0.89 -3.31 4.80
C LEU A 118 1.97 -2.72 3.88
N PHE A 119 2.29 -3.39 2.77
CA PHE A 119 3.18 -2.85 1.75
C PHE A 119 2.65 -1.55 1.15
N GLN A 120 1.36 -1.50 0.80
CA GLN A 120 0.74 -0.32 0.21
C GLN A 120 0.76 0.89 1.15
N PHE A 121 0.44 0.73 2.44
CA PHE A 121 0.43 1.81 3.41
C PHE A 121 1.83 2.35 3.67
N ILE A 122 2.82 1.46 3.89
CA ILE A 122 4.21 1.86 4.08
C ILE A 122 4.72 2.59 2.83
N ASN A 123 4.40 2.09 1.64
CA ASN A 123 4.84 2.72 0.40
C ASN A 123 4.15 4.06 0.17
N ALA A 124 2.83 4.14 0.32
CA ALA A 124 2.06 5.37 0.09
C ALA A 124 2.53 6.49 1.01
N ALA A 125 2.75 6.20 2.29
CA ALA A 125 3.28 7.15 3.25
C ALA A 125 4.67 7.67 2.85
N ALA A 126 5.51 6.87 2.16
CA ALA A 126 6.77 7.35 1.62
C ALA A 126 6.64 8.08 0.27
N THR A 127 5.80 7.61 -0.65
CA THR A 127 5.69 8.16 -2.01
C THR A 127 5.12 9.58 -2.04
N PHE A 128 4.10 9.87 -1.22
CA PHE A 128 3.59 11.24 -1.05
C PHE A 128 4.66 12.20 -0.49
N ASN A 129 5.74 11.64 0.08
CA ASN A 129 6.85 12.39 0.63
C ASN A 129 8.00 12.65 -0.37
N PHE A 130 7.87 12.27 -1.65
CA PHE A 130 8.95 12.43 -2.63
C PHE A 130 9.07 13.82 -3.30
N GLY A 131 8.21 14.78 -2.97
CA GLY A 131 8.35 16.16 -3.43
C GLY A 131 9.74 16.75 -3.10
N HIS A 132 10.47 17.24 -4.09
CA HIS A 132 11.82 17.83 -3.95
C HIS A 132 11.88 19.31 -4.38
N ARG A 133 10.73 19.90 -4.74
CA ARG A 133 10.64 21.24 -5.31
C ARG A 133 10.83 22.32 -4.25
N TYR A 134 10.26 22.11 -3.06
CA TYR A 134 10.30 23.07 -1.94
C TYR A 134 11.20 22.58 -0.78
N ARG A 135 11.51 21.28 -0.75
CA ARG A 135 12.32 20.63 0.28
C ARG A 135 13.48 19.87 -0.36
N ARG A 136 14.52 19.60 0.43
CA ARG A 136 15.65 18.77 0.02
C ARG A 136 15.13 17.40 -0.40
N ALA A 137 15.77 16.81 -1.41
CA ALA A 137 15.35 15.51 -1.93
C ALA A 137 15.23 14.45 -0.82
N TRP A 138 14.17 13.65 -0.87
CA TRP A 138 13.77 12.70 0.17
C TRP A 138 14.90 11.74 0.61
N TRP A 139 15.74 11.28 -0.32
CA TRP A 139 16.84 10.35 -0.05
C TRP A 139 17.94 10.94 0.86
N ARG A 140 17.95 12.26 1.04
CA ARG A 140 18.86 12.93 1.98
C ARG A 140 18.29 13.04 3.39
N ASN A 141 17.00 12.75 3.57
CA ASN A 141 16.41 12.57 4.89
C ASN A 141 16.64 11.10 5.31
N TRP A 142 17.78 10.85 5.95
CA TRP A 142 18.16 9.51 6.38
C TRP A 142 17.16 8.91 7.38
N THR A 143 16.54 9.72 8.24
CA THR A 143 15.51 9.25 9.15
C THR A 143 14.34 8.64 8.38
N LEU A 144 13.84 9.34 7.36
CA LEU A 144 12.75 8.83 6.51
C LEU A 144 13.17 7.57 5.75
N VAL A 145 14.35 7.58 5.13
CA VAL A 145 14.83 6.45 4.31
C VAL A 145 15.05 5.20 5.15
N LEU A 146 15.75 5.33 6.29
CA LEU A 146 16.04 4.21 7.17
C LEU A 146 14.75 3.67 7.81
N TYR A 147 13.85 4.54 8.25
CA TYR A 147 12.58 4.12 8.83
C TYR A 147 11.71 3.39 7.80
N TRP A 148 11.51 3.97 6.61
CA TRP A 148 10.78 3.32 5.52
C TRP A 148 11.41 1.98 5.11
N ALA A 149 12.73 1.94 4.92
CA ALA A 149 13.44 0.72 4.54
C ALA A 149 13.29 -0.34 5.63
N SER A 150 13.42 0.02 6.90
CA SER A 150 13.24 -0.93 8.02
C SER A 150 11.84 -1.52 8.06
N LEU A 151 10.80 -0.72 7.83
CA LEU A 151 9.42 -1.19 7.77
C LEU A 151 9.19 -2.10 6.55
N MET A 152 9.71 -1.72 5.37
CA MET A 152 9.65 -2.54 4.16
C MET A 152 10.35 -3.89 4.35
N THR A 153 11.51 -3.91 5.00
CA THR A 153 12.23 -5.13 5.33
C THR A 153 11.44 -5.98 6.33
N LEU A 154 10.85 -5.37 7.37
CA LEU A 154 10.03 -6.07 8.35
C LEU A 154 8.84 -6.77 7.69
N VAL A 155 8.05 -6.08 6.88
CA VAL A 155 6.89 -6.68 6.22
C VAL A 155 7.28 -7.69 5.14
N SER A 156 8.43 -7.50 4.47
CA SER A 156 9.01 -8.51 3.57
C SER A 156 9.37 -9.78 4.32
N TRP A 157 10.02 -9.64 5.47
CA TRP A 157 10.34 -10.78 6.32
C TRP A 157 9.08 -11.47 6.83
N MET A 158 8.06 -10.73 7.29
CA MET A 158 6.77 -11.31 7.73
C MET A 158 6.04 -12.06 6.61
N CYS A 159 6.12 -11.58 5.37
CA CYS A 159 5.51 -12.23 4.20
C CYS A 159 6.23 -13.54 3.81
N LEU A 160 7.56 -13.59 3.96
CA LEU A 160 8.39 -14.69 3.44
C LEU A 160 8.74 -15.74 4.50
N ALA A 161 8.85 -15.34 5.76
CA ALA A 161 9.28 -16.21 6.84
C ALA A 161 8.27 -17.34 7.10
N ASP A 162 8.80 -18.46 7.60
CA ASP A 162 8.01 -19.54 8.18
C ASP A 162 7.34 -19.11 9.49
N PRO A 163 6.36 -19.90 9.99
CA PRO A 163 5.67 -19.64 11.25
C PRO A 163 6.66 -19.32 12.37
N ASN A 164 6.56 -18.11 12.87
CA ASN A 164 7.44 -17.59 13.91
C ASN A 164 6.65 -16.69 14.87
N ARG A 165 7.27 -16.34 15.99
CA ARG A 165 6.61 -15.56 17.05
C ARG A 165 6.03 -14.23 16.56
N VAL A 166 6.69 -13.52 15.65
CA VAL A 166 6.21 -12.25 15.12
C VAL A 166 5.09 -12.48 14.10
N GLY A 167 5.27 -13.37 13.13
CA GLY A 167 4.21 -13.74 12.18
C GLY A 167 2.93 -14.14 12.90
N CYS A 168 3.03 -15.03 13.89
CA CYS A 168 1.92 -15.46 14.73
C CYS A 168 1.28 -14.34 15.54
N PHE A 169 2.07 -13.38 16.04
CA PHE A 169 1.53 -12.22 16.74
C PHE A 169 0.64 -11.37 15.82
N PHE A 170 1.02 -11.26 14.55
CA PHE A 170 0.25 -10.58 13.51
C PHE A 170 -0.78 -11.48 12.79
N ARG A 171 -0.91 -12.75 13.19
CA ARG A 171 -1.74 -13.76 12.50
C ARG A 171 -1.38 -13.90 11.01
N LEU A 172 -0.09 -13.82 10.65
CA LEU A 172 0.43 -14.03 9.30
C LEU A 172 1.30 -15.29 9.27
N ASN A 173 1.09 -16.15 8.27
CA ASN A 173 1.77 -17.42 8.10
C ASN A 173 1.84 -18.21 9.42
N CYS A 174 0.71 -18.35 10.11
CA CYS A 174 0.67 -19.04 11.40
C CYS A 174 -0.57 -19.95 11.51
N GLY A 175 -0.76 -20.60 12.66
CA GLY A 175 -1.86 -21.50 12.93
C GLY A 175 -1.88 -21.94 14.38
N THR A 176 -2.90 -22.70 14.74
CA THR A 176 -3.01 -23.36 16.04
C THR A 176 -1.82 -24.30 16.25
N ALA A 177 -1.23 -24.32 17.44
CA ALA A 177 0.00 -25.07 17.71
C ALA A 177 -0.09 -26.56 17.37
N SER A 178 -1.25 -27.19 17.61
CA SER A 178 -1.52 -28.59 17.24
C SER A 178 -1.54 -28.81 15.73
N VAL A 179 -2.18 -27.93 14.97
CA VAL A 179 -2.27 -28.00 13.49
C VAL A 179 -0.91 -27.77 12.86
N LEU A 180 -0.15 -26.78 13.35
CA LEU A 180 1.22 -26.51 12.90
C LEU A 180 2.12 -27.74 13.05
N THR A 181 2.00 -28.46 14.17
CA THR A 181 2.85 -29.62 14.47
C THR A 181 2.38 -30.88 13.75
N ASN A 182 1.09 -31.20 13.85
CA ASN A 182 0.55 -32.49 13.41
C ASN A 182 0.26 -32.55 11.91
N GLU A 183 -0.20 -31.45 11.30
CA GLU A 183 -0.60 -31.44 9.89
C GLU A 183 0.48 -30.84 8.99
N LEU A 184 1.18 -29.81 9.46
CA LEU A 184 2.17 -29.08 8.68
C LEU A 184 3.62 -29.47 8.99
N GLY A 185 3.86 -30.25 10.05
CA GLY A 185 5.18 -30.78 10.40
C GLY A 185 6.18 -29.73 10.93
N TYR A 186 5.70 -28.58 11.42
CA TYR A 186 6.56 -27.58 12.05
C TYR A 186 6.97 -28.00 13.48
N PRO A 187 8.13 -27.54 13.97
CA PRO A 187 8.53 -27.80 15.35
C PRO A 187 7.54 -27.16 16.33
N GLN A 188 7.36 -27.80 17.48
CA GLN A 188 6.46 -27.30 18.52
C GLN A 188 6.89 -25.88 18.95
N PRO A 189 5.98 -24.88 18.87
CA PRO A 189 6.31 -23.51 19.23
C PRO A 189 6.56 -23.39 20.73
N ASN A 190 7.58 -22.62 21.12
CA ASN A 190 7.91 -22.34 22.53
C ASN A 190 7.19 -21.10 23.09
N TRP A 191 6.23 -20.55 22.35
CA TRP A 191 5.37 -19.44 22.75
C TRP A 191 3.89 -19.85 22.67
N SER A 192 3.02 -19.20 23.45
CA SER A 192 1.59 -19.47 23.39
C SER A 192 0.98 -18.88 22.11
N ILE A 193 0.26 -19.70 21.36
CA ILE A 193 -0.53 -19.26 20.20
C ILE A 193 -2.00 -19.49 20.55
N SER A 194 -2.80 -18.42 20.49
CA SER A 194 -4.25 -18.55 20.61
C SER A 194 -4.79 -19.36 19.45
N SER A 195 -5.70 -20.28 19.72
CA SER A 195 -6.31 -21.11 18.68
C SER A 195 -6.93 -20.24 17.58
N TYR A 196 -6.77 -20.70 16.35
CA TYR A 196 -7.41 -20.08 15.19
C TYR A 196 -8.90 -20.39 15.20
N ASN A 197 -9.71 -19.41 14.82
CA ASN A 197 -11.17 -19.56 14.78
C ASN A 197 -11.67 -20.20 13.49
N SER A 198 -10.86 -20.18 12.43
CA SER A 198 -11.20 -20.88 11.19
C SER A 198 -11.16 -22.40 11.41
N PRO A 199 -12.08 -23.16 10.78
CA PRO A 199 -12.09 -24.63 10.86
C PRO A 199 -10.78 -25.26 10.38
N LEU A 200 -10.08 -24.59 9.45
CA LEU A 200 -8.78 -25.01 8.95
C LEU A 200 -7.66 -24.88 10.02
N GLY A 201 -7.81 -23.95 10.95
CA GLY A 201 -6.89 -23.79 12.08
C GLY A 201 -5.52 -23.18 11.72
N HIS A 202 -5.30 -22.73 10.48
CA HIS A 202 -4.07 -22.07 10.05
C HIS A 202 -4.26 -21.21 8.79
N ASN A 203 -3.32 -20.29 8.53
CA ASN A 203 -3.21 -19.52 7.29
C ASN A 203 -1.80 -19.58 6.65
N VAL A 204 -0.99 -20.58 7.03
CA VAL A 204 0.34 -20.82 6.45
C VAL A 204 0.29 -21.02 4.93
N MET A 205 0.75 -20.03 4.17
CA MET A 205 0.82 -20.12 2.70
C MET A 205 2.03 -20.95 2.26
N PRO A 206 1.99 -21.64 1.09
CA PRO A 206 3.16 -22.30 0.53
C PRO A 206 4.28 -21.29 0.18
N THR A 207 5.54 -21.69 0.34
CA THR A 207 6.71 -20.83 0.11
C THR A 207 6.74 -20.22 -1.30
N SER A 208 6.34 -20.98 -2.32
CA SER A 208 6.25 -20.48 -3.70
C SER A 208 5.25 -19.33 -3.84
N PHE A 209 4.10 -19.44 -3.17
CA PHE A 209 3.09 -18.39 -3.17
C PHE A 209 3.54 -17.17 -2.35
N ARG A 210 4.24 -17.38 -1.23
CA ARG A 210 4.81 -16.25 -0.44
C ARG A 210 5.75 -15.39 -1.28
N TRP A 211 6.64 -16.02 -2.05
CA TRP A 211 7.54 -15.29 -2.97
C TRP A 211 6.78 -14.60 -4.11
N LEU A 212 5.75 -15.25 -4.67
CA LEU A 212 4.89 -14.65 -5.68
C LEU A 212 4.16 -13.41 -5.13
N LEU A 213 3.57 -13.52 -3.94
CA LEU A 213 2.85 -12.44 -3.27
C LEU A 213 3.80 -11.29 -2.91
N TRP A 214 4.99 -11.60 -2.39
CA TRP A 214 6.01 -10.60 -2.10
C TRP A 214 6.43 -9.86 -3.38
N ALA A 215 6.72 -10.58 -4.47
CA ALA A 215 7.07 -9.97 -5.75
C ALA A 215 5.94 -9.09 -6.30
N TRP A 216 4.69 -9.52 -6.13
CA TRP A 216 3.51 -8.73 -6.49
C TRP A 216 3.41 -7.42 -5.69
N CYS A 217 3.67 -7.48 -4.38
CA CYS A 217 3.70 -6.30 -3.52
C CYS A 217 4.86 -5.35 -3.87
N MET A 218 6.04 -5.89 -4.17
CA MET A 218 7.19 -5.09 -4.61
C MET A 218 6.94 -4.44 -5.97
N LEU A 219 6.30 -5.14 -6.91
CA LEU A 219 5.89 -4.57 -8.19
C LEU A 219 4.89 -3.42 -7.99
N ASN A 220 3.88 -3.61 -7.14
CA ASN A 220 2.96 -2.54 -6.75
C ASN A 220 3.72 -1.32 -6.20
N ALA A 221 4.66 -1.55 -5.27
CA ALA A 221 5.43 -0.49 -4.65
C ALA A 221 6.26 0.30 -5.68
N ILE A 222 6.94 -0.39 -6.59
CA ILE A 222 7.73 0.20 -7.67
C ILE A 222 6.84 1.02 -8.61
N LEU A 223 5.71 0.47 -9.07
CA LEU A 223 4.79 1.19 -9.95
C LEU A 223 4.17 2.41 -9.27
N ALA A 224 3.88 2.34 -7.98
CA ALA A 224 3.40 3.47 -7.19
C ALA A 224 4.45 4.58 -7.07
N ILE A 225 5.73 4.21 -6.88
CA ILE A 225 6.84 5.17 -6.88
C ILE A 225 6.99 5.82 -8.26
N LEU A 226 6.91 5.01 -9.32
CA LEU A 226 7.02 5.45 -10.71
C LEU A 226 5.88 6.39 -11.10
N TRP A 227 4.65 6.10 -10.68
CA TRP A 227 3.49 6.97 -10.85
C TRP A 227 3.76 8.37 -10.30
N GLU A 228 4.18 8.47 -9.04
CA GLU A 228 4.48 9.76 -8.41
C GLU A 228 5.65 10.49 -9.07
N ARG A 229 6.73 9.76 -9.34
CA ARG A 229 7.95 10.34 -9.92
C ARG A 229 7.75 10.82 -11.36
N MET A 230 7.03 10.07 -12.19
CA MET A 230 6.93 10.35 -13.63
C MET A 230 5.69 11.15 -13.99
N VAL A 231 4.55 10.85 -13.39
CA VAL A 231 3.26 11.46 -13.73
C VAL A 231 3.06 12.77 -12.98
N ILE A 232 3.21 12.74 -11.65
CA ILE A 232 2.92 13.88 -10.80
C ILE A 232 4.07 14.88 -10.77
N VAL A 233 5.27 14.44 -10.40
CA VAL A 233 6.42 15.35 -10.24
C VAL A 233 7.18 15.54 -11.57
N GLY A 234 7.16 14.53 -12.42
CA GLY A 234 8.09 14.37 -13.53
C GLY A 234 7.62 14.92 -14.89
N PRO A 235 8.06 14.28 -15.99
CA PRO A 235 7.95 14.83 -17.34
C PRO A 235 6.50 14.98 -17.83
N VAL A 236 5.58 14.12 -17.39
CA VAL A 236 4.17 14.18 -17.86
C VAL A 236 3.53 15.50 -17.43
N ARG A 237 3.72 15.91 -16.17
CA ARG A 237 3.27 17.23 -15.70
C ARG A 237 3.88 18.37 -16.51
N GLN A 238 5.18 18.32 -16.79
CA GLN A 238 5.84 19.35 -17.58
C GLN A 238 5.31 19.40 -19.02
N TRP A 239 5.01 18.24 -19.60
CA TRP A 239 4.41 18.13 -20.92
C TRP A 239 3.00 18.72 -20.96
N ILE A 240 2.15 18.42 -19.97
CA ILE A 240 0.79 18.99 -19.86
C ILE A 240 0.83 20.52 -19.72
N ILE A 241 1.72 21.04 -18.87
CA ILE A 241 1.86 22.50 -18.67
C ILE A 241 2.31 23.19 -19.95
N ARG A 242 3.29 22.61 -20.66
CA ARG A 242 3.77 23.16 -21.94
C ARG A 242 2.70 23.15 -23.03
N HIS A 243 1.89 22.09 -23.10
CA HIS A 243 0.79 22.03 -24.07
C HIS A 243 -0.29 23.06 -23.76
N LYS A 244 -0.75 23.14 -22.50
CA LYS A 244 -1.73 24.16 -22.11
C LYS A 244 -1.25 25.59 -22.37
N ALA A 245 0.00 25.90 -22.03
CA ALA A 245 0.57 27.22 -22.30
C ALA A 245 0.66 27.53 -23.81
N LYS A 246 0.86 26.50 -24.64
CA LYS A 246 0.85 26.64 -26.10
C LYS A 246 -0.57 26.89 -26.61
N ASP A 247 -1.55 26.13 -26.13
CA ASP A 247 -2.96 26.27 -26.51
C ASP A 247 -3.50 27.67 -26.11
N GLU A 248 -3.18 28.13 -24.89
CA GLU A 248 -3.55 29.47 -24.40
C GLU A 248 -2.90 30.58 -25.25
N ALA A 249 -1.64 30.41 -25.67
CA ALA A 249 -0.96 31.37 -26.54
C ALA A 249 -1.55 31.41 -27.96
N GLU A 250 -1.94 30.24 -28.50
CA GLU A 250 -2.62 30.16 -29.80
C GLU A 250 -4.02 30.83 -29.74
N GLU A 251 -4.79 30.59 -28.67
CA GLU A 251 -6.08 31.27 -28.46
C GLU A 251 -5.93 32.80 -28.33
N GLU A 252 -4.89 33.27 -27.62
CA GLU A 252 -4.63 34.70 -27.47
C GLU A 252 -4.22 35.35 -28.80
N MET A 253 -3.39 34.69 -29.60
CA MET A 253 -3.01 35.13 -30.96
C MET A 253 -4.23 35.28 -31.87
N VAL A 254 -5.10 34.26 -31.94
CA VAL A 254 -6.34 34.31 -32.75
C VAL A 254 -7.26 35.45 -32.29
N ARG A 255 -7.31 35.72 -30.98
CA ARG A 255 -8.11 36.82 -30.42
C ARG A 255 -7.56 38.20 -30.78
N LEU A 256 -6.25 38.35 -30.91
CA LEU A 256 -5.60 39.60 -31.33
C LEU A 256 -5.80 39.84 -32.83
N GLU A 257 -5.60 38.83 -33.67
CA GLU A 257 -5.84 38.92 -35.13
C GLU A 257 -7.31 39.25 -35.44
N GLY A 258 -8.26 38.64 -34.72
CA GLY A 258 -9.68 38.94 -34.86
C GLY A 258 -10.10 40.34 -34.38
N LYS A 259 -9.27 41.02 -33.56
CA LYS A 259 -9.49 42.42 -33.16
C LYS A 259 -8.93 43.40 -34.19
N GLU A 260 -7.78 43.10 -34.80
CA GLU A 260 -7.20 43.93 -35.86
C GLU A 260 -8.08 43.93 -37.12
N GLY A 261 -8.67 42.79 -37.48
CA GLY A 261 -9.60 42.69 -38.62
C GLY A 261 -10.96 43.40 -38.44
N LYS A 262 -11.27 43.93 -37.25
CA LYS A 262 -12.48 44.73 -36.98
C LYS A 262 -12.22 46.25 -36.88
N MET A 263 -10.95 46.68 -36.92
CA MET A 263 -10.55 48.09 -36.89
C MET A 263 -10.25 48.68 -38.28
N LEU A 264 -10.39 47.88 -39.34
CA LEU A 264 -10.37 48.27 -40.75
C LEU A 264 -11.79 48.25 -41.32
#